data_AF-A0A7J9Q5T0-F1
#
_entry.id   AF-A0A7J9Q5T0-F1
#
_cell.length_a   1.000
_cell.length_b   1.000
_cell.length_c   1.000
_cell.angle_alpha   90.00
_cell.angle_beta   90.00
_cell.angle_gamma   90.00
#
_symmetry.space_group_name_H-M   'P 1'
#
loop_
_entity.id
_entity.type
_entity.pdbx_description
1 polymer ?
#
loop_
_entity_poly.entity_id
_entity_poly.type
_entity_poly.pdbx_seq_one_letter_code
_entity_poly.pdbx_strand_id
1 'polypeptide(L)'
;MDKGQLLKTGVDRLVSLIQEKKRISVPQAAKELGVSPVVVEEWADFLEEESIISTDYKFATLWLIERKLTKKDVEEKIKSFHGKKEIIVRKAESLSSFLDKNGDNLSRIRNEFKSIKEHIHADAGKVRKELEELEKYTELKKNIDDQIKVQDQQFTDKIKEMDRQIVNAQKKYEDILRKIGVEEKILRAEKLKEISTKKSEEALKQKLEKINKITDRLNERLKLQDASVEDSEFHIENMKKLAESTKKTLTEQKNKMLSLAKESKEHEKKILNSQQEILRKVFEKSRMMEKTTKESKMLSDKFKKFFEKK
;
A
#
# COMPACT_ATOMS: atom_id res chain seq x y z
N MET A 1 56.99 -65.87 -0.88
CA MET A 1 57.77 -65.01 -1.80
C MET A 1 56.85 -64.67 -2.95
N ASP A 2 56.27 -63.47 -2.90
CA ASP A 2 55.18 -63.04 -3.77
C ASP A 2 55.75 -62.47 -5.07
N LYS A 3 55.37 -63.05 -6.22
CA LYS A 3 55.87 -62.61 -7.53
C LYS A 3 55.24 -61.26 -7.88
N GLY A 4 56.05 -60.33 -8.36
CA GLY A 4 55.72 -58.93 -8.58
C GLY A 4 54.35 -58.70 -9.21
N GLN A 5 53.59 -57.77 -8.62
CA GLN A 5 52.34 -57.24 -9.17
C GLN A 5 52.66 -56.48 -10.46
N LEU A 6 52.67 -57.20 -11.58
CA LEU A 6 52.49 -56.61 -12.90
C LEU A 6 51.16 -55.86 -12.87
N LEU A 7 51.19 -54.57 -13.18
CA LEU A 7 50.00 -53.73 -13.28
C LEU A 7 49.09 -54.34 -14.35
N LYS A 8 48.07 -55.09 -13.93
CA LYS A 8 47.10 -55.71 -14.83
C LYS A 8 46.21 -54.61 -15.42
N THR A 9 46.25 -54.47 -16.73
CA THR A 9 45.38 -53.55 -17.48
C THR A 9 43.93 -54.06 -17.45
N GLY A 10 42.97 -53.21 -17.86
CA GLY A 10 41.55 -53.59 -17.93
C GLY A 10 41.32 -54.82 -18.83
N VAL A 11 42.06 -54.90 -19.94
CA VAL A 11 42.01 -56.02 -20.90
C VAL A 11 42.53 -57.32 -20.28
N ASP A 12 43.64 -57.28 -19.52
CA ASP A 12 44.19 -58.46 -18.84
C ASP A 12 43.21 -59.06 -17.82
N ARG A 13 42.44 -58.18 -17.16
CA ARG A 13 41.40 -58.60 -16.21
C ARG A 13 40.22 -59.26 -16.94
N LEU A 14 39.82 -58.73 -18.09
CA LEU A 14 38.79 -59.34 -18.92
C LEU A 14 39.21 -60.74 -19.41
N VAL A 15 40.43 -60.91 -19.90
CA VAL A 15 40.96 -62.22 -20.33
C VAL A 15 40.97 -63.21 -19.16
N SER A 16 41.45 -62.79 -17.98
CA SER A 16 41.44 -63.63 -16.77
C SER A 16 40.02 -64.06 -16.40
N LEU A 17 39.05 -63.17 -16.54
CA LEU A 17 37.66 -63.42 -16.21
C LEU A 17 37.01 -64.43 -17.17
N ILE A 18 37.31 -64.32 -18.47
CA ILE A 18 36.83 -65.25 -19.49
C ILE A 18 37.45 -66.63 -19.27
N GLN A 19 38.73 -66.73 -18.90
CA GLN A 19 39.39 -68.00 -18.58
C GLN A 19 38.77 -68.69 -17.36
N GLU A 20 38.45 -67.94 -16.31
CA GLU A 20 37.85 -68.49 -15.09
C GLU A 20 36.42 -69.00 -15.35
N LYS A 21 35.61 -68.21 -16.05
CA LYS A 21 34.18 -68.52 -16.26
C LYS A 21 33.92 -69.34 -17.51
N LYS A 22 34.91 -69.48 -18.39
CA LYS A 22 34.88 -70.12 -19.73
C LYS A 22 33.93 -69.47 -20.74
N ARG A 23 32.82 -68.89 -20.26
CA ARG A 23 31.82 -68.19 -21.02
C ARG A 23 31.15 -67.13 -20.15
N ILE A 24 31.15 -65.87 -20.60
CA ILE A 24 30.51 -64.75 -19.90
C ILE A 24 29.83 -63.83 -20.90
N SER A 25 28.68 -63.24 -20.55
CA SER A 25 28.02 -62.23 -21.38
C SER A 25 28.66 -60.86 -21.18
N VAL A 26 28.66 -60.03 -22.24
CA VAL A 26 29.20 -58.66 -22.17
C VAL A 26 28.61 -57.83 -21.01
N PRO A 27 27.27 -57.81 -20.78
CA PRO A 27 26.71 -57.06 -19.65
C PRO A 27 27.19 -57.57 -18.29
N GLN A 28 27.40 -58.88 -18.16
CA GLN A 28 27.90 -59.47 -16.92
C GLN A 28 29.38 -59.15 -16.70
N ALA A 29 30.21 -59.23 -17.74
CA ALA A 29 31.62 -58.87 -17.67
C ALA A 29 31.80 -57.37 -17.35
N ALA A 30 30.99 -56.49 -17.95
CA ALA A 30 30.98 -55.07 -17.67
C ALA A 30 30.68 -54.77 -16.19
N LYS A 31 29.68 -55.47 -15.62
CA LYS A 31 29.31 -55.35 -14.21
C LYS A 31 30.44 -55.80 -13.27
N GLU A 32 31.15 -56.87 -13.62
CA GLU A 32 32.23 -57.42 -12.78
C GLU A 32 33.53 -56.62 -12.88
N LEU A 33 33.79 -56.01 -14.04
CA LEU A 33 34.96 -55.18 -14.27
C LEU A 33 34.75 -53.71 -13.88
N GLY A 34 33.50 -53.30 -13.63
CA GLY A 34 33.16 -51.92 -13.26
C GLY A 34 33.33 -50.93 -14.42
N VAL A 35 33.16 -51.39 -15.66
CA VAL A 35 33.29 -50.59 -16.89
C VAL A 35 31.99 -50.63 -17.70
N SER A 36 31.84 -49.74 -18.68
CA SER A 36 30.64 -49.74 -19.53
C SER A 36 30.63 -50.95 -20.48
N PRO A 37 29.45 -51.48 -20.86
CA PRO A 37 29.34 -52.57 -21.83
C PRO A 37 30.05 -52.29 -23.15
N VAL A 38 29.97 -51.06 -23.64
CA VAL A 38 30.63 -50.61 -24.89
C VAL A 38 32.16 -50.81 -24.82
N VAL A 39 32.79 -50.49 -23.69
CA VAL A 39 34.24 -50.68 -23.51
C VAL A 39 34.61 -52.18 -23.51
N VAL A 40 33.74 -53.03 -22.97
CA VAL A 40 33.93 -54.48 -23.00
C VAL A 40 33.75 -55.05 -24.41
N GLU A 41 32.84 -54.49 -25.21
CA GLU A 41 32.67 -54.83 -26.63
C GLU A 41 33.92 -54.46 -27.42
N GLU A 42 34.44 -53.24 -27.27
CA GLU A 42 35.69 -52.82 -27.92
C GLU A 42 36.88 -53.72 -27.54
N TRP A 43 36.99 -54.10 -26.26
CA TRP A 43 38.02 -55.05 -25.82
C TRP A 43 37.79 -56.45 -26.40
N ALA A 44 36.53 -56.89 -26.52
CA ALA A 44 36.20 -58.19 -27.09
C ALA A 44 36.54 -58.25 -28.59
N ASP A 45 36.21 -57.21 -29.35
CA ASP A 45 36.53 -57.09 -30.77
C ASP A 45 38.06 -57.16 -30.98
N PHE A 46 38.81 -56.38 -30.19
CA PHE A 46 40.28 -56.41 -30.23
C PHE A 46 40.87 -57.80 -29.91
N LEU A 47 40.33 -58.48 -28.88
CA LEU A 47 40.79 -59.81 -28.49
C LEU A 47 40.36 -60.91 -29.47
N GLU A 48 39.27 -60.72 -30.22
CA GLU A 48 38.84 -61.61 -31.29
C GLU A 48 39.71 -61.45 -32.54
N GLU A 49 40.07 -60.22 -32.91
CA GLU A 49 41.04 -59.95 -34.00
C GLU A 49 42.38 -60.65 -33.74
N GLU A 50 42.91 -60.52 -32.52
CA GLU A 50 44.13 -61.21 -32.09
C GLU A 50 43.93 -62.73 -31.86
N SER A 51 42.72 -63.24 -32.10
CA SER A 51 42.35 -64.66 -31.99
C SER A 51 42.57 -65.24 -30.58
N ILE A 52 42.47 -64.41 -29.55
CA ILE A 52 42.63 -64.79 -28.14
C ILE A 52 41.32 -65.36 -27.58
N ILE A 53 40.19 -64.77 -27.96
CA ILE A 53 38.85 -65.22 -27.57
C ILE A 53 37.98 -65.44 -28.82
N SER A 54 36.77 -65.95 -28.64
CA SER A 54 35.75 -66.02 -29.68
C SER A 54 34.45 -65.42 -29.16
N THR A 55 33.76 -64.67 -30.01
CA THR A 55 32.46 -64.09 -29.68
C THR A 55 31.31 -64.95 -30.25
N ASP A 56 30.21 -65.07 -29.50
CA ASP A 56 29.02 -65.86 -29.87
C ASP A 56 27.75 -65.06 -29.53
N TYR A 57 26.93 -64.76 -30.53
CA TYR A 57 25.66 -64.06 -30.34
C TYR A 57 24.52 -65.06 -30.10
N LYS A 58 23.92 -65.01 -28.91
CA LYS A 58 22.70 -65.77 -28.60
C LYS A 58 21.61 -64.86 -28.04
N PHE A 59 20.42 -64.91 -28.65
CA PHE A 59 19.25 -64.13 -28.24
C PHE A 59 19.57 -62.63 -28.06
N ALA A 60 20.23 -62.04 -29.06
CA ALA A 60 20.67 -60.63 -29.08
C ALA A 60 21.67 -60.24 -27.97
N THR A 61 22.27 -61.20 -27.26
CA THR A 61 23.32 -60.96 -26.27
C THR A 61 24.65 -61.51 -26.76
N LEU A 62 25.70 -60.68 -26.68
CA LEU A 62 27.07 -61.07 -27.01
C LEU A 62 27.72 -61.86 -25.87
N TRP A 63 28.21 -63.06 -26.17
CA TRP A 63 28.92 -63.93 -25.24
C TRP A 63 30.39 -64.05 -25.63
N LEU A 64 31.26 -63.90 -24.64
CA LEU A 64 32.70 -64.07 -24.77
C LEU A 64 33.07 -65.49 -24.34
N ILE A 65 33.71 -66.24 -25.22
CA ILE A 65 34.08 -67.65 -25.00
C ILE A 65 35.60 -67.79 -25.12
N GLU A 66 36.19 -68.56 -24.21
CA GLU A 66 37.61 -68.91 -24.30
C GLU A 66 37.88 -69.75 -25.55
N ARG A 67 38.77 -69.27 -26.43
CA ARG A 67 39.17 -70.02 -27.63
C ARG A 67 40.23 -71.06 -27.26
N LYS A 68 39.88 -72.34 -27.37
CA LYS A 68 40.86 -73.43 -27.26
C LYS A 68 41.59 -73.59 -28.58
N LEU A 69 42.85 -73.18 -28.64
CA LEU A 69 43.72 -73.42 -29.79
C LEU A 69 43.78 -74.93 -30.10
N THR A 70 43.25 -75.33 -31.26
CA THR A 70 43.34 -76.70 -31.76
C THR A 70 44.71 -76.97 -32.39
N LYS A 71 45.22 -78.20 -32.28
CA LYS A 71 46.56 -78.61 -32.77
C LYS A 71 46.84 -78.27 -34.25
N LYS A 72 45.80 -78.10 -35.08
CA LYS A 72 45.92 -77.71 -36.50
C LYS A 72 46.41 -76.26 -36.72
N ASP A 73 46.04 -75.32 -35.85
CA ASP A 73 46.39 -73.89 -36.02
C ASP A 73 47.87 -73.62 -35.64
N VAL A 74 48.44 -74.47 -34.80
CA VAL A 74 49.86 -74.42 -34.42
C VAL A 74 50.76 -74.92 -35.55
N GLU A 75 50.32 -75.91 -36.33
CA GLU A 75 51.07 -76.44 -37.48
C GLU A 75 51.16 -75.45 -38.65
N GLU A 76 50.09 -74.69 -38.93
CA GLU A 76 50.12 -73.65 -39.97
C GLU A 76 51.00 -72.46 -39.58
N LYS A 77 51.01 -72.06 -38.30
CA LYS A 77 51.93 -71.03 -37.79
C LYS A 77 53.40 -71.48 -37.86
N ILE A 78 53.72 -72.76 -37.62
CA ILE A 78 55.10 -73.27 -37.74
C ILE A 78 55.56 -73.30 -39.21
N LYS A 79 54.68 -73.70 -40.15
CA LYS A 79 54.99 -73.70 -41.59
C LYS A 79 55.21 -72.29 -42.15
N SER A 80 54.39 -71.31 -41.75
CA SER A 80 54.57 -69.91 -42.17
C SER A 80 55.84 -69.27 -41.58
N PHE A 81 56.30 -69.72 -40.41
CA PHE A 81 57.57 -69.29 -39.84
C PHE A 81 58.79 -69.85 -40.57
N HIS A 82 58.74 -71.13 -41.01
CA HIS A 82 59.83 -71.73 -41.79
C HIS A 82 59.96 -71.11 -43.19
N GLY A 83 58.85 -70.83 -43.88
CA GLY A 83 58.87 -70.13 -45.17
C GLY A 83 59.47 -68.71 -45.06
N LYS A 84 59.15 -67.97 -43.99
CA LYS A 84 59.74 -66.65 -43.73
C LYS A 84 61.24 -66.72 -43.42
N LYS A 85 61.69 -67.74 -42.67
CA LYS A 85 63.11 -67.98 -42.38
C LYS A 85 63.91 -68.26 -43.67
N GLU A 86 63.36 -69.08 -44.57
CA GLU A 86 64.02 -69.41 -45.85
C GLU A 86 64.15 -68.20 -46.79
N ILE A 87 63.13 -67.32 -46.82
CA ILE A 87 63.17 -66.07 -47.58
C ILE A 87 64.22 -65.10 -47.02
N ILE A 88 64.38 -65.05 -45.69
CA ILE A 88 65.39 -64.21 -45.03
C ILE A 88 66.80 -64.74 -45.31
N VAL A 89 67.00 -66.07 -45.26
CA VAL A 89 68.30 -66.69 -45.55
C VAL A 89 68.69 -66.46 -47.02
N ARG A 90 67.78 -66.67 -47.98
CA ARG A 90 68.06 -66.38 -49.39
C ARG A 90 68.33 -64.89 -49.66
N LYS A 91 67.65 -63.98 -48.97
CA LYS A 91 67.96 -62.54 -49.04
C LYS A 91 69.31 -62.19 -48.42
N ALA A 92 69.70 -62.84 -47.33
CA ALA A 92 70.99 -62.66 -46.69
C ALA A 92 72.14 -63.17 -47.58
N GLU A 93 71.98 -64.33 -48.22
CA GLU A 93 72.95 -64.88 -49.17
C GLU A 93 73.04 -64.02 -50.45
N SER A 94 71.90 -63.52 -50.96
CA SER A 94 71.93 -62.59 -52.10
C SER A 94 72.61 -61.27 -51.75
N LEU A 95 72.37 -60.73 -50.55
CA LEU A 95 73.05 -59.52 -50.04
C LEU A 95 74.56 -59.76 -49.86
N SER A 96 74.96 -60.91 -49.32
CA SER A 96 76.38 -61.25 -49.14
C SER A 96 77.12 -61.35 -50.48
N SER A 97 76.51 -62.00 -51.49
CA SER A 97 77.08 -62.09 -52.84
C SER A 97 77.10 -60.74 -53.59
N PHE A 98 76.19 -59.82 -53.26
CA PHE A 98 76.13 -58.47 -53.83
C PHE A 98 77.16 -57.53 -53.16
N LEU A 99 77.48 -57.77 -51.88
CA LEU A 99 78.50 -57.06 -51.12
C LEU A 99 79.92 -57.44 -51.57
N ASP A 100 80.18 -58.73 -51.85
CA ASP A 100 81.49 -59.20 -52.32
C ASP A 100 81.85 -58.71 -53.73
N LYS A 101 80.86 -58.46 -54.60
CA LYS A 101 81.07 -58.01 -55.99
C LYS A 101 81.13 -56.49 -56.18
N ASN A 102 80.73 -55.70 -55.18
CA ASN A 102 80.61 -54.25 -55.30
C ASN A 102 81.31 -53.50 -54.15
N GLY A 103 82.53 -53.90 -53.78
CA GLY A 103 83.34 -53.22 -52.76
C GLY A 103 83.42 -51.69 -52.91
N ASP A 104 83.40 -51.20 -54.16
CA ASP A 104 83.34 -49.77 -54.46
C ASP A 104 81.96 -49.14 -54.18
N ASN A 105 80.84 -49.84 -54.41
CA ASN A 105 79.52 -49.35 -53.98
C ASN A 105 79.32 -49.47 -52.47
N LEU A 106 80.04 -50.36 -51.77
CA LEU A 106 80.03 -50.45 -50.32
C LEU A 106 80.58 -49.18 -49.67
N SER A 107 81.60 -48.57 -50.27
CA SER A 107 82.10 -47.25 -49.86
C SER A 107 81.06 -46.14 -50.08
N ARG A 108 80.30 -46.19 -51.19
CA ARG A 108 79.17 -45.27 -51.45
C ARG A 108 78.03 -45.47 -50.46
N ILE A 109 77.60 -46.70 -50.22
CA ILE A 109 76.57 -47.05 -49.23
C ILE A 109 77.03 -46.65 -47.83
N ARG A 110 78.31 -46.80 -47.48
CA ARG A 110 78.83 -46.33 -46.19
C ARG A 110 78.77 -44.81 -46.05
N ASN A 111 79.07 -44.08 -47.13
CA ASN A 111 78.96 -42.62 -47.15
C ASN A 111 77.49 -42.15 -47.14
N GLU A 112 76.61 -42.84 -47.85
CA GLU A 112 75.15 -42.62 -47.81
C GLU A 112 74.56 -42.97 -46.45
N PHE A 113 75.01 -44.05 -45.81
CA PHE A 113 74.60 -44.40 -44.45
C PHE A 113 75.10 -43.37 -43.45
N LYS A 114 76.30 -42.81 -43.65
CA LYS A 114 76.83 -41.73 -42.81
C LYS A 114 76.02 -40.43 -43.00
N SER A 115 75.67 -40.06 -44.22
CA SER A 115 74.83 -38.89 -44.49
C SER A 115 73.40 -39.09 -43.96
N ILE A 116 72.81 -40.27 -44.13
CA ILE A 116 71.50 -40.63 -43.55
C ILE A 116 71.55 -40.56 -42.03
N LYS A 117 72.61 -41.08 -41.39
CA LYS A 117 72.78 -40.99 -39.94
C LYS A 117 72.88 -39.55 -39.46
N GLU A 118 73.61 -38.70 -40.17
CA GLU A 118 73.73 -37.27 -39.87
C GLU A 118 72.39 -36.54 -40.06
N HIS A 119 71.63 -36.83 -41.13
CA HIS A 119 70.29 -36.29 -41.34
C HIS A 119 69.29 -36.74 -40.27
N ILE A 120 69.27 -38.04 -39.92
CA ILE A 120 68.41 -38.57 -38.86
C ILE A 120 68.75 -37.93 -37.51
N HIS A 121 70.03 -37.71 -37.20
CA HIS A 121 70.41 -37.01 -35.96
C HIS A 121 70.01 -35.55 -35.96
N ALA A 122 70.17 -34.84 -37.09
CA ALA A 122 69.75 -33.46 -37.22
C ALA A 122 68.23 -33.32 -37.08
N ASP A 123 67.45 -34.20 -37.71
CA ASP A 123 65.99 -34.18 -37.65
C ASP A 123 65.47 -34.68 -36.29
N ALA A 124 66.10 -35.68 -35.67
CA ALA A 124 65.78 -36.07 -34.29
C ALA A 124 66.06 -34.92 -33.29
N GLY A 125 67.11 -34.13 -33.53
CA GLY A 125 67.39 -32.92 -32.77
C GLY A 125 66.32 -31.83 -32.94
N LYS A 126 65.78 -31.66 -34.16
CA LYS A 126 64.65 -30.75 -34.42
C LYS A 126 63.37 -31.25 -33.76
N VAL A 127 63.02 -32.52 -33.93
CA VAL A 127 61.83 -33.14 -33.30
C VAL A 127 61.91 -33.00 -31.78
N ARG A 128 63.08 -33.17 -31.17
CA ARG A 128 63.25 -32.95 -29.73
C ARG A 128 62.97 -31.50 -29.32
N LYS A 129 63.46 -30.51 -30.08
CA LYS A 129 63.16 -29.09 -29.82
C LYS A 129 61.68 -28.78 -29.98
N GLU A 130 61.04 -29.31 -31.02
CA GLU A 130 59.60 -29.16 -31.24
C GLU A 130 58.78 -29.80 -30.10
N LEU A 131 59.22 -30.95 -29.58
CA LEU A 131 58.60 -31.57 -28.40
C LEU A 131 58.78 -30.73 -27.13
N GLU A 132 59.96 -30.16 -26.90
CA GLU A 132 60.20 -29.23 -25.78
C GLU A 132 59.37 -27.95 -25.88
N GLU A 133 59.16 -27.41 -27.09
CA GLU A 133 58.24 -26.29 -27.33
C GLU A 133 56.78 -26.69 -27.08
N LEU A 134 56.39 -27.88 -27.54
CA LEU A 134 55.04 -28.40 -27.35
C LEU A 134 54.73 -28.62 -25.86
N GLU A 135 55.69 -29.11 -25.08
CA GLU A 135 55.58 -29.22 -23.62
C GLU A 135 55.35 -27.84 -22.98
N LYS A 136 56.11 -26.81 -23.35
CA LYS A 136 55.88 -25.43 -22.89
C LYS A 136 54.49 -24.90 -23.25
N TYR A 137 54.00 -25.19 -24.47
CA TYR A 137 52.64 -24.82 -24.85
C TYR A 137 51.57 -25.55 -24.04
N THR A 138 51.79 -26.82 -23.67
CA THR A 138 50.86 -27.55 -22.79
C THR A 138 50.82 -26.97 -21.39
N GLU A 139 51.96 -26.57 -20.82
CA GLU A 139 52.01 -25.87 -19.52
C GLU A 139 51.33 -24.51 -19.58
N LEU A 140 51.59 -23.72 -20.64
CA LEU A 140 50.95 -22.43 -20.84
C LEU A 140 49.43 -22.57 -20.97
N LYS A 141 48.96 -23.55 -21.75
CA LYS A 141 47.53 -23.85 -21.88
C LYS A 141 46.92 -24.20 -20.52
N LYS A 142 47.56 -25.07 -19.74
CA LYS A 142 47.10 -25.45 -18.41
C LYS A 142 46.97 -24.23 -17.49
N ASN A 143 47.97 -23.35 -17.47
CA ASN A 143 47.94 -22.13 -16.67
C ASN A 143 46.82 -21.18 -17.11
N ILE A 144 46.55 -21.07 -18.42
CA ILE A 144 45.44 -20.28 -18.96
C ILE A 144 44.10 -20.90 -18.55
N ASP A 145 43.94 -22.22 -18.68
CA ASP A 145 42.72 -22.93 -18.29
C ASP A 145 42.43 -22.75 -16.79
N ASP A 146 43.46 -22.82 -15.94
CA ASP A 146 43.34 -22.57 -14.50
C ASP A 146 42.94 -21.10 -14.21
N GLN A 147 43.50 -20.13 -14.94
CA GLN A 147 43.11 -18.71 -14.81
C GLN A 147 41.67 -18.47 -15.26
N ILE A 148 41.25 -19.05 -16.38
CA ILE A 148 39.86 -18.97 -16.88
C ILE A 148 38.92 -19.52 -15.82
N LYS A 149 39.22 -20.67 -15.23
CA LYS A 149 38.40 -21.27 -14.18
C LYS A 149 38.25 -20.38 -12.95
N VAL A 150 39.34 -19.71 -12.52
CA VAL A 150 39.29 -18.76 -11.40
C VAL A 150 38.44 -17.53 -11.77
N GLN A 151 38.60 -16.98 -12.98
CA GLN A 151 37.81 -15.84 -13.45
C GLN A 151 36.32 -16.20 -13.55
N ASP A 152 35.97 -17.36 -14.10
CA ASP A 152 34.59 -17.84 -14.21
C ASP A 152 33.92 -17.96 -12.84
N GLN A 153 34.66 -18.47 -11.84
CA GLN A 153 34.17 -18.54 -10.47
C GLN A 153 33.94 -17.13 -9.89
N GLN A 154 34.88 -16.21 -10.08
CA GLN A 154 34.75 -14.82 -9.62
C GLN A 154 33.55 -14.10 -10.28
N PHE A 155 33.35 -14.31 -11.59
CA PHE A 155 32.19 -13.76 -12.30
C PHE A 155 30.88 -14.37 -11.79
N THR A 156 30.85 -15.68 -11.57
CA THR A 156 29.68 -16.37 -11.02
C THR A 156 29.30 -15.82 -9.65
N ASP A 157 30.28 -15.59 -8.77
CA ASP A 157 30.04 -15.04 -7.44
C ASP A 157 29.59 -13.58 -7.50
N LYS A 158 30.15 -12.79 -8.42
CA LYS A 158 29.72 -11.40 -8.66
C LYS A 158 28.28 -11.33 -9.20
N ILE A 159 27.89 -12.21 -10.12
CA ILE A 159 26.51 -12.30 -10.63
C ILE A 159 25.56 -12.64 -9.48
N LYS A 160 25.87 -13.64 -8.66
CA LYS A 160 25.04 -14.01 -7.50
C LYS A 160 24.87 -12.85 -6.52
N GLU A 161 25.91 -12.06 -6.28
CA GLU A 161 25.83 -10.89 -5.42
C GLU A 161 24.96 -9.79 -6.03
N MET A 162 25.12 -9.51 -7.34
CA MET A 162 24.26 -8.56 -8.05
C MET A 162 22.79 -9.00 -8.05
N ASP A 163 22.50 -10.29 -8.23
CA ASP A 163 21.14 -10.84 -8.17
C ASP A 163 20.52 -10.63 -6.78
N ARG A 164 21.28 -10.87 -5.70
CA ARG A 164 20.81 -10.60 -4.34
C ARG A 164 20.50 -9.13 -4.14
N GLN A 165 21.33 -8.23 -4.66
CA GLN A 165 21.10 -6.78 -4.58
C GLN A 165 19.85 -6.37 -5.36
N ILE A 166 19.63 -6.92 -6.55
CA ILE A 166 18.44 -6.68 -7.38
C ILE A 166 17.18 -7.15 -6.64
N VAL A 167 17.17 -8.38 -6.11
CA VAL A 167 16.01 -8.92 -5.36
C VAL A 167 15.72 -8.07 -4.12
N ASN A 168 16.75 -7.63 -3.39
CA ASN A 168 16.56 -6.75 -2.24
C ASN A 168 16.02 -5.37 -2.64
N ALA A 169 16.48 -4.81 -3.76
CA ALA A 169 15.97 -3.54 -4.29
C ALA A 169 14.50 -3.68 -4.74
N GLN A 170 14.14 -4.77 -5.41
CA GLN A 170 12.76 -5.09 -5.80
C GLN A 170 11.83 -5.18 -4.58
N LYS A 171 12.23 -5.91 -3.52
CA LYS A 171 11.45 -5.97 -2.27
C LYS A 171 11.25 -4.60 -1.63
N LYS A 172 12.31 -3.79 -1.56
CA LYS A 172 12.23 -2.41 -1.04
C LYS A 172 11.27 -1.55 -1.87
N TYR A 173 11.31 -1.68 -3.19
CA TYR A 173 10.43 -0.97 -4.10
C TYR A 173 8.96 -1.38 -3.89
N GLU A 174 8.67 -2.67 -3.78
CA GLU A 174 7.32 -3.18 -3.48
C GLU A 174 6.80 -2.71 -2.12
N ASP A 175 7.66 -2.65 -1.10
CA ASP A 175 7.31 -2.09 0.21
C ASP A 175 6.95 -0.60 0.11
N ILE A 176 7.69 0.18 -0.68
CA ILE A 176 7.39 1.60 -0.93
C ILE A 176 6.05 1.73 -1.64
N LEU A 177 5.78 0.95 -2.70
CA LEU A 177 4.49 0.97 -3.40
C LEU A 177 3.32 0.62 -2.47
N ARG A 178 3.50 -0.36 -1.58
CA ARG A 178 2.48 -0.70 -0.56
C ARG A 178 2.23 0.47 0.38
N LYS A 179 3.27 1.13 0.87
CA LYS A 179 3.15 2.32 1.74
C LYS A 179 2.45 3.47 1.02
N ILE A 180 2.80 3.76 -0.23
CA ILE A 180 2.13 4.77 -1.06
C ILE A 180 0.63 4.44 -1.18
N GLY A 181 0.28 3.19 -1.46
CA GLY A 181 -1.12 2.77 -1.58
C GLY A 181 -1.92 2.89 -0.28
N VAL A 182 -1.30 2.70 0.89
CA VAL A 182 -1.94 2.95 2.20
C VAL A 182 -2.14 4.45 2.42
N GLU A 183 -1.12 5.25 2.14
CA GLU A 183 -1.15 6.71 2.31
C GLU A 183 -2.21 7.35 1.39
N GLU A 184 -2.30 6.91 0.14
CA GLU A 184 -3.34 7.37 -0.79
C GLU A 184 -4.75 7.09 -0.28
N LYS A 185 -4.98 5.94 0.37
CA LYS A 185 -6.28 5.61 0.98
C LYS A 185 -6.59 6.52 2.17
N ILE A 186 -5.60 6.80 3.02
CA ILE A 186 -5.72 7.74 4.15
C ILE A 186 -6.07 9.12 3.61
N LEU A 187 -5.31 9.63 2.64
CA LEU A 187 -5.53 10.93 2.03
C LEU A 187 -6.93 11.07 1.39
N ARG A 188 -7.42 10.01 0.73
CA ARG A 188 -8.80 10.00 0.20
C ARG A 188 -9.83 10.09 1.31
N ALA A 189 -9.66 9.34 2.40
CA ALA A 189 -10.56 9.38 3.54
C ALA A 189 -10.56 10.75 4.23
N GLU A 190 -9.38 11.38 4.37
CA GLU A 190 -9.25 12.73 4.91
C GLU A 190 -9.90 13.78 4.02
N LYS A 191 -9.72 13.73 2.70
CA LYS A 191 -10.41 14.63 1.76
C LYS A 191 -11.93 14.50 1.85
N LEU A 192 -12.46 13.29 2.00
CA LEU A 192 -13.90 13.07 2.19
C LEU A 192 -14.39 13.67 3.52
N LYS A 193 -13.62 13.50 4.60
CA LYS A 193 -13.90 14.14 5.89
C LYS A 193 -13.89 15.67 5.77
N GLU A 194 -12.86 16.24 5.13
CA GLU A 194 -12.75 17.70 4.90
C GLU A 194 -13.96 18.26 4.14
N ILE A 195 -14.41 17.58 3.08
CA ILE A 195 -15.61 17.96 2.32
C ILE A 195 -16.85 17.90 3.22
N SER A 196 -17.00 16.87 4.05
CA SER A 196 -18.13 16.75 4.98
C SER A 196 -18.12 17.86 6.04
N THR A 197 -16.94 18.20 6.58
CA THR A 197 -16.75 19.28 7.54
C THR A 197 -17.08 20.63 6.91
N LYS A 198 -16.59 20.92 5.69
CA LYS A 198 -16.92 22.14 4.94
C LYS A 198 -18.42 22.29 4.69
N LYS A 199 -19.11 21.20 4.32
CA LYS A 199 -20.58 21.21 4.18
C LYS A 199 -21.28 21.52 5.50
N SER A 200 -20.79 20.95 6.61
CA SER A 200 -21.35 21.22 7.94
C SER A 200 -21.10 22.66 8.40
N GLU A 201 -19.92 23.22 8.10
CA GLU A 201 -19.56 24.60 8.39
C GLU A 201 -20.47 25.57 7.62
N GLU A 202 -20.69 25.33 6.33
CA GLU A 202 -21.58 26.14 5.50
C GLU A 202 -23.02 26.10 6.02
N ALA A 203 -23.51 24.92 6.42
CA ALA A 203 -24.83 24.80 7.03
C ALA A 203 -24.94 25.57 8.36
N LEU A 204 -23.87 25.60 9.16
CA LEU A 204 -23.82 26.39 10.41
C LEU A 204 -23.76 27.89 10.13
N LYS A 205 -23.02 28.35 9.12
CA LYS A 205 -23.00 29.76 8.68
C LYS A 205 -24.40 30.22 8.27
N GLN A 206 -25.11 29.43 7.47
CA GLN A 206 -26.49 29.73 7.09
C GLN A 206 -27.44 29.78 8.30
N LYS A 207 -27.24 28.91 9.30
CA LYS A 207 -28.02 28.95 10.55
C LYS A 207 -27.70 30.21 11.36
N LEU A 208 -26.43 30.60 11.46
CA LEU A 208 -26.01 31.84 12.14
C LEU A 208 -26.61 33.08 11.47
N GLU A 209 -26.60 33.12 10.13
CA GLU A 209 -27.21 34.23 9.40
C GLU A 209 -28.72 34.34 9.67
N LYS A 210 -29.43 33.20 9.74
CA LYS A 210 -30.85 33.17 10.13
C LYS A 210 -31.07 33.67 11.56
N ILE A 211 -30.22 33.26 12.50
CA ILE A 211 -30.28 33.73 13.90
C ILE A 211 -30.06 35.24 13.96
N ASN A 212 -29.05 35.77 13.26
CA ASN A 212 -28.80 37.21 13.22
C ASN A 212 -30.00 37.99 12.69
N LYS A 213 -30.64 37.53 11.60
CA LYS A 213 -31.88 38.14 11.08
C LYS A 213 -33.03 38.11 12.08
N ILE A 214 -33.13 37.07 12.92
CA ILE A 214 -34.14 37.00 13.99
C ILE A 214 -33.80 38.01 15.09
N THR A 215 -32.54 38.09 15.50
CA THR A 215 -32.05 39.06 16.49
C THR A 215 -32.32 40.50 16.04
N ASP A 216 -32.06 40.83 14.77
CA ASP A 216 -32.32 42.16 14.22
C ASP A 216 -33.82 42.52 14.29
N ARG A 217 -34.70 41.59 13.89
CA ARG A 217 -36.17 41.77 13.99
C ARG A 217 -36.63 41.93 15.44
N LEU A 218 -36.05 41.18 16.38
CA LEU A 218 -36.37 41.32 17.80
C LEU A 218 -35.93 42.67 18.35
N ASN A 219 -34.76 43.16 17.94
CA ASN A 219 -34.27 44.48 18.34
C ASN A 219 -35.14 45.61 17.76
N GLU A 220 -35.60 45.51 16.51
CA GLU A 220 -36.56 46.45 15.94
C GLU A 220 -37.89 46.44 16.70
N ARG A 221 -38.40 45.24 17.02
CA ARG A 221 -39.63 45.11 17.81
C ARG A 221 -39.49 45.69 19.22
N LEU A 222 -38.35 45.47 19.87
CA LEU A 222 -38.05 46.07 21.19
C LEU A 222 -38.05 47.60 21.10
N LYS A 223 -37.37 48.20 20.12
CA LYS A 223 -37.39 49.66 19.92
C LYS A 223 -38.80 50.22 19.74
N LEU A 224 -39.66 49.52 18.98
CA LEU A 224 -41.06 49.92 18.80
C LEU A 224 -41.87 49.79 20.09
N GLN A 225 -41.62 48.74 20.88
CA GLN A 225 -42.26 48.57 22.18
C GLN A 225 -41.80 49.63 23.19
N ASP A 226 -40.50 49.94 23.24
CA ASP A 226 -39.94 50.99 24.10
C ASP A 226 -40.58 52.35 23.77
N ALA A 227 -40.68 52.70 22.48
CA ALA A 227 -41.36 53.92 22.05
C ALA A 227 -42.86 53.93 22.42
N SER A 228 -43.54 52.80 22.33
CA SER A 228 -44.95 52.67 22.75
C SER A 228 -45.12 52.78 24.27
N VAL A 229 -44.14 52.30 25.05
CA VAL A 229 -44.13 52.44 26.51
C VAL A 229 -43.89 53.91 26.88
N GLU A 230 -42.91 54.58 26.26
CA GLU A 230 -42.65 56.02 26.45
C GLU A 230 -43.90 56.87 26.14
N ASP A 231 -44.59 56.60 25.03
CA ASP A 231 -45.85 57.30 24.68
C ASP A 231 -46.95 57.05 25.71
N SER A 232 -47.07 55.80 26.20
CA SER A 232 -48.03 55.44 27.25
C SER A 232 -47.69 56.12 28.59
N GLU A 233 -46.42 56.18 28.97
CA GLU A 233 -45.94 56.88 30.17
C GLU A 233 -46.25 58.38 30.09
N PHE A 234 -45.97 59.00 28.94
CA PHE A 234 -46.30 60.40 28.67
C PHE A 234 -47.82 60.65 28.74
N HIS A 235 -48.62 59.75 28.16
CA HIS A 235 -50.08 59.83 28.24
C HIS A 235 -50.59 59.72 29.68
N ILE A 236 -50.07 58.78 30.47
CA ILE A 236 -50.40 58.64 31.90
C ILE A 236 -50.05 59.91 32.67
N GLU A 237 -48.89 60.51 32.40
CA GLU A 237 -48.49 61.76 33.06
C GLU A 237 -49.46 62.91 32.71
N ASN A 238 -49.86 63.04 31.45
CA ASN A 238 -50.85 64.03 31.03
C ASN A 238 -52.21 63.80 31.68
N MET A 239 -52.66 62.54 31.78
CA MET A 239 -53.89 62.20 32.49
C MET A 239 -53.82 62.53 33.98
N LYS A 240 -52.67 62.31 34.64
CA LYS A 240 -52.46 62.73 36.03
C LYS A 240 -52.58 64.25 36.18
N LYS A 241 -51.93 65.03 35.31
CA LYS A 241 -52.03 66.51 35.30
C LYS A 241 -53.47 66.98 35.06
N LEU A 242 -54.20 66.34 34.16
CA LEU A 242 -55.62 66.63 33.91
C LEU A 242 -56.49 66.28 35.13
N ALA A 243 -56.24 65.15 35.78
CA ALA A 243 -56.97 64.76 36.99
C ALA A 243 -56.73 65.75 38.14
N GLU A 244 -55.49 66.23 38.31
CA GLU A 244 -55.15 67.25 39.31
C GLU A 244 -55.82 68.60 39.02
N SER A 245 -55.77 69.08 37.77
CA SER A 245 -56.44 70.33 37.38
C SER A 245 -57.96 70.23 37.54
N THR A 246 -58.56 69.11 37.13
CA THR A 246 -59.99 68.83 37.35
C THR A 246 -60.33 68.81 38.82
N LYS A 247 -59.53 68.13 39.66
CA LYS A 247 -59.71 68.11 41.12
C LYS A 247 -59.67 69.52 41.71
N LYS A 248 -58.73 70.36 41.27
CA LYS A 248 -58.62 71.77 41.69
C LYS A 248 -59.88 72.56 41.31
N THR A 249 -60.33 72.49 40.06
CA THR A 249 -61.56 73.15 39.59
C THR A 249 -62.77 72.68 40.39
N LEU A 250 -62.87 71.37 40.68
CA LEU A 250 -63.97 70.80 41.44
C LEU A 250 -63.96 71.29 42.91
N THR A 251 -62.79 71.45 43.52
CA THR A 251 -62.66 72.07 44.84
C THR A 251 -63.04 73.56 44.83
N GLU A 252 -62.66 74.30 43.80
CA GLU A 252 -63.05 75.71 43.63
C GLU A 252 -64.57 75.86 43.44
N GLN A 253 -65.18 75.02 42.60
CA GLN A 253 -66.64 74.98 42.41
C GLN A 253 -67.36 74.57 43.69
N LYS A 254 -66.86 73.56 44.42
CA LYS A 254 -67.41 73.16 45.72
C LYS A 254 -67.38 74.31 46.71
N ASN A 255 -66.27 75.06 46.76
CA ASN A 255 -66.15 76.24 47.63
C ASN A 255 -67.12 77.36 47.23
N LYS A 256 -67.28 77.63 45.92
CA LYS A 256 -68.30 78.57 45.40
C LYS A 256 -69.73 78.12 45.72
N MET A 257 -70.04 76.83 45.58
CA MET A 257 -71.35 76.30 45.97
C MET A 257 -71.58 76.42 47.48
N LEU A 258 -70.56 76.19 48.31
CA LEU A 258 -70.66 76.39 49.75
C LEU A 258 -70.88 77.86 50.14
N SER A 259 -70.25 78.81 49.44
CA SER A 259 -70.50 80.24 49.67
C SER A 259 -71.91 80.63 49.22
N LEU A 260 -72.35 80.20 48.04
CA LEU A 260 -73.71 80.43 47.55
C LEU A 260 -74.77 79.76 48.44
N ALA A 261 -74.49 78.57 49.00
CA ALA A 261 -75.39 77.92 49.94
C ALA A 261 -75.49 78.67 51.27
N LYS A 262 -74.40 79.30 51.73
CA LYS A 262 -74.43 80.20 52.90
C LYS A 262 -75.25 81.46 52.60
N GLU A 263 -75.00 82.13 51.47
CA GLU A 263 -75.78 83.29 51.03
C GLU A 263 -77.26 82.94 50.85
N SER A 264 -77.57 81.79 50.24
CA SER A 264 -78.92 81.28 50.08
C SER A 264 -79.61 81.07 51.43
N LYS A 265 -78.93 80.47 52.42
CA LYS A 265 -79.46 80.36 53.79
C LYS A 265 -79.68 81.71 54.48
N GLU A 266 -78.81 82.69 54.23
CA GLU A 266 -79.02 84.05 54.74
C GLU A 266 -80.23 84.73 54.09
N HIS A 267 -80.39 84.58 52.78
CA HIS A 267 -81.56 85.06 52.06
C HIS A 267 -82.84 84.36 52.53
N GLU A 268 -82.80 83.05 52.73
CA GLU A 268 -83.91 82.28 53.30
C GLU A 268 -84.29 82.82 54.68
N LYS A 269 -83.30 83.10 55.55
CA LYS A 269 -83.52 83.72 56.86
C LYS A 269 -84.10 85.13 56.74
N LYS A 270 -83.63 85.94 55.79
CA LYS A 270 -84.19 87.28 55.51
C LYS A 270 -85.63 87.19 55.01
N ILE A 271 -85.94 86.25 54.12
CA ILE A 271 -87.29 86.01 53.60
C ILE A 271 -88.21 85.58 54.76
N LEU A 272 -87.76 84.65 55.61
CA LEU A 272 -88.50 84.22 56.80
C LEU A 272 -88.79 85.40 57.75
N ASN A 273 -87.78 86.24 58.01
CA ASN A 273 -87.96 87.46 58.81
C ASN A 273 -88.95 88.42 58.16
N SER A 274 -88.85 88.68 56.86
CA SER A 274 -89.79 89.52 56.12
C SER A 274 -91.22 88.94 56.12
N GLN A 275 -91.37 87.62 55.98
CA GLN A 275 -92.67 86.95 56.09
C GLN A 275 -93.26 87.10 57.51
N GLN A 276 -92.44 86.95 58.55
CA GLN A 276 -92.85 87.21 59.93
C GLN A 276 -93.24 88.67 60.16
N GLU A 277 -92.50 89.63 59.57
CA GLU A 277 -92.80 91.06 59.66
C GLU A 277 -94.09 91.42 58.91
N ILE A 278 -94.31 90.85 57.73
CA ILE A 278 -95.56 90.98 56.98
C ILE A 278 -96.72 90.39 57.78
N LEU A 279 -96.58 89.18 58.31
CA LEU A 279 -97.59 88.55 59.18
C LEU A 279 -97.90 89.45 60.39
N ARG A 280 -96.88 90.02 61.03
CA ARG A 280 -97.05 90.97 62.13
C ARG A 280 -97.80 92.23 61.70
N LYS A 281 -97.45 92.84 60.57
CA LYS A 281 -98.16 94.01 60.00
C LYS A 281 -99.61 93.66 59.62
N VAL A 282 -99.86 92.48 59.08
CA VAL A 282 -101.21 91.97 58.77
C VAL A 282 -102.01 91.80 60.06
N PHE A 283 -101.43 91.24 61.12
CA PHE A 283 -102.07 91.14 62.43
C PHE A 283 -102.33 92.51 63.08
N GLU A 284 -101.40 93.46 63.00
CA GLU A 284 -101.57 94.82 63.52
C GLU A 284 -102.66 95.58 62.72
N LYS A 285 -102.68 95.43 61.40
CA LYS A 285 -103.71 96.03 60.53
C LYS A 285 -105.08 95.38 60.72
N SER A 286 -105.12 94.06 60.94
CA SER A 286 -106.32 93.32 61.36
C SER A 286 -106.87 93.85 62.68
N ARG A 287 -106.02 94.10 63.70
CA ARG A 287 -106.42 94.72 64.97
C ARG A 287 -106.92 96.15 64.80
N MET A 288 -106.29 96.94 63.93
CA MET A 288 -106.73 98.32 63.60
C MET A 288 -108.09 98.29 62.89
N MET A 289 -108.31 97.34 61.99
CA MET A 289 -109.60 97.11 61.33
C MET A 289 -110.67 96.66 62.34
N GLU A 290 -110.35 95.79 63.30
CA GLU A 290 -111.29 95.42 64.38
C GLU A 290 -111.68 96.63 65.25
N LYS A 291 -110.75 97.52 65.58
CA LYS A 291 -111.04 98.77 66.30
C LYS A 291 -111.94 99.71 65.50
N THR A 292 -111.62 99.95 64.23
CA THR A 292 -112.46 100.79 63.35
C THR A 292 -113.83 100.15 63.09
N THR A 293 -113.93 98.82 63.04
CA THR A 293 -115.22 98.12 62.91
C THR A 293 -116.07 98.27 64.18
N LYS A 294 -115.46 98.25 65.37
CA LYS A 294 -116.14 98.53 66.66
C LYS A 294 -116.57 99.99 66.78
N GLU A 295 -115.73 100.94 66.34
CA GLU A 295 -116.07 102.37 66.29
C GLU A 295 -117.18 102.65 65.27
N SER A 296 -117.16 101.99 64.11
CA SER A 296 -118.21 102.10 63.09
C SER A 296 -119.54 101.47 63.55
N LYS A 297 -119.49 100.39 64.35
CA LYS A 297 -120.68 99.85 65.04
C LYS A 297 -121.21 100.83 66.09
N MET A 298 -120.35 101.46 66.89
CA MET A 298 -120.77 102.50 67.84
C MET A 298 -121.39 103.73 67.16
N LEU A 299 -120.86 104.13 66.00
CA LEU A 299 -121.42 105.21 65.18
C LEU A 299 -122.78 104.81 64.58
N SER A 300 -122.91 103.57 64.08
CA SER A 300 -124.19 103.03 63.59
C SER A 300 -125.25 102.96 64.69
N ASP A 301 -124.90 102.55 65.91
CA ASP A 301 -125.80 102.51 67.06
C ASP A 301 -126.20 103.90 67.57
N LYS A 302 -125.28 104.89 67.48
CA LYS A 302 -125.62 106.31 67.72
C LYS A 302 -126.54 106.88 66.64
N PHE A 303 -126.32 106.52 65.38
CA PHE A 303 -127.15 106.96 64.24
C PHE A 303 -128.58 106.38 64.34
N LYS A 304 -128.73 105.11 64.73
CA LYS A 304 -130.04 104.48 64.97
C LYS A 304 -130.81 105.16 66.11
N LYS A 305 -130.14 105.47 67.23
CA LYS A 305 -130.78 106.16 68.36
C LYS A 305 -131.20 107.61 68.07
N PHE A 306 -130.61 108.26 67.06
CA PHE A 306 -130.96 109.63 66.67
C PHE A 306 -132.28 109.70 65.90
N PHE A 307 -132.64 108.66 65.13
CA PHE A 307 -133.85 108.64 64.31
C PHE A 307 -135.08 108.00 65.00
N GLU A 308 -134.93 107.42 66.19
CA GLU A 308 -136.04 106.82 66.97
C GLU A 308 -136.69 107.76 68.00
N LYS A 309 -136.36 109.06 68.02
CA LYS A 309 -137.00 110.06 68.89
C LYS A 309 -137.49 111.29 68.11
N LYS A 310 -138.78 111.22 67.77
CA LYS A 310 -139.74 112.32 67.45
C LYS A 310 -139.40 113.27 66.32
#